data_AF-A0AA95HB91-F1
#
_entry.id   AF-A0AA95HB91-F1
#
_cell.length_a   1.000
_cell.length_b   1.000
_cell.length_c   1.000
_cell.angle_alpha   90.00
_cell.angle_beta   90.00
_cell.angle_gamma   90.00
#
_symmetry.space_group_name_H-M   'P 1'
#
loop_
_entity.id
_entity.type
_entity.pdbx_description
1 polymer ?
#
loop_
_entity_poly.entity_id
_entity_poly.type
_entity_poly.pdbx_seq_one_letter_code
_entity_poly.pdbx_strand_id
1 'polypeptide(L)'
;MWLIAFPLMDMARVIIDRLMRGQSPLKADRTHLHHILLQGGDDKRMALLRICTLSAFFAVVGIAMHVSHFQDVTIFLTFLMGFVLYTFRVRHLKRKFAE
;
A
#
# COMPACT_ATOMS: atom_id res chain seq x y z
N MET A 1 6.41 13.89 -5.31
CA MET A 1 6.41 12.42 -5.58
C MET A 1 5.89 11.59 -4.40
N TRP A 2 6.25 11.90 -3.15
CA TRP A 2 5.84 11.11 -1.97
C TRP A 2 4.33 11.13 -1.61
N LEU A 3 3.61 12.22 -1.94
CA LEU A 3 2.17 12.33 -1.65
C LEU A 3 1.30 11.33 -2.44
N ILE A 4 1.70 11.03 -3.68
CA ILE A 4 0.98 10.06 -4.55
C ILE A 4 1.55 8.64 -4.44
N ALA A 5 2.65 8.48 -3.70
CA ALA A 5 3.39 7.22 -3.64
C ALA A 5 2.53 6.11 -3.03
N PHE A 6 1.77 6.40 -1.96
CA PHE A 6 0.90 5.41 -1.34
C PHE A 6 -0.27 4.96 -2.24
N PRO A 7 -1.10 5.86 -2.83
CA PRO A 7 -2.10 5.45 -3.82
C PRO A 7 -1.51 4.65 -4.99
N LEU A 8 -0.33 5.07 -5.48
CA LEU A 8 0.35 4.37 -6.58
C LEU A 8 0.79 2.96 -6.16
N MET A 9 1.34 2.80 -4.95
CA MET A 9 1.69 1.49 -4.39
C MET A 9 0.46 0.59 -4.25
N ASP A 10 -0.66 1.09 -3.72
CA ASP A 10 -1.87 0.28 -3.58
C ASP A 10 -2.41 -0.18 -4.93
N MET A 11 -2.47 0.73 -5.92
CA MET A 11 -2.87 0.38 -7.28
C MET A 11 -1.90 -0.61 -7.94
N ALA A 12 -0.60 -0.37 -7.85
CA ALA A 12 0.42 -1.26 -8.42
C ALA A 12 0.32 -2.67 -7.83
N ARG A 13 0.14 -2.79 -6.52
CA ARG A 13 -0.09 -4.07 -5.85
C ARG A 13 -1.32 -4.78 -6.41
N VAL A 14 -2.46 -4.09 -6.52
CA VAL A 14 -3.70 -4.68 -7.03
C VAL A 14 -3.52 -5.15 -8.48
N ILE A 15 -2.84 -4.37 -9.31
CA ILE A 15 -2.51 -4.75 -10.69
C ILE A 15 -1.64 -6.00 -10.72
N ILE A 16 -0.58 -6.06 -9.91
CA ILE A 16 0.32 -7.23 -9.83
C ILE A 16 -0.45 -8.47 -9.37
N ASP A 17 -1.25 -8.36 -8.29
CA ASP A 17 -2.04 -9.48 -7.77
C ASP A 17 -3.06 -10.00 -8.81
N ARG A 18 -3.58 -9.13 -9.70
CA ARG A 18 -4.47 -9.52 -10.81
C ARG A 18 -3.74 -10.20 -11.95
N LEU A 19 -2.60 -9.66 -12.36
CA LEU A 19 -1.77 -10.27 -13.39
C LEU A 19 -1.35 -11.69 -12.99
N MET A 20 -0.97 -11.89 -11.73
CA MET A 20 -0.66 -13.21 -11.17
C MET A 20 -1.85 -14.19 -11.19
N ARG A 21 -3.09 -13.68 -11.25
CA ARG A 21 -4.33 -14.47 -11.34
C ARG A 21 -4.89 -14.57 -12.77
N GLY A 22 -4.17 -14.05 -13.76
CA GLY A 22 -4.62 -14.02 -15.16
C GLY A 22 -5.82 -13.09 -15.41
N GLN A 23 -6.08 -12.12 -14.53
CA GLN A 23 -7.19 -11.19 -14.65
C GLN A 23 -6.77 -9.86 -15.29
N SER A 24 -7.68 -9.22 -16.03
CA SER A 24 -7.43 -7.92 -16.66
C SER A 24 -7.14 -6.83 -15.61
N PRO A 25 -6.10 -5.99 -15.82
CA PRO A 25 -5.71 -4.92 -14.90
C PRO A 25 -6.76 -3.81 -14.80
N LEU A 26 -7.67 -3.66 -15.76
CA LEU A 26 -8.67 -2.59 -15.81
C LEU A 26 -10.06 -2.99 -15.28
N LYS A 27 -10.23 -4.23 -14.82
CA LYS A 27 -11.51 -4.69 -14.28
C LYS A 27 -11.78 -4.03 -12.91
N ALA A 28 -12.99 -3.52 -12.68
CA ALA A 28 -13.39 -3.01 -11.37
C ALA A 28 -13.33 -4.15 -10.33
N ASP A 29 -12.67 -3.92 -9.19
CA ASP A 29 -12.44 -4.96 -8.18
C ASP A 29 -12.53 -4.40 -6.76
N ARG A 30 -12.82 -5.30 -5.82
CA ARG A 30 -12.97 -5.03 -4.38
C ARG A 30 -11.79 -5.55 -3.58
N THR A 31 -10.59 -5.61 -4.16
CA THR A 31 -9.38 -6.17 -3.51
C THR A 31 -8.44 -5.12 -2.93
N HIS A 32 -8.82 -3.84 -3.02
CA HIS A 32 -8.09 -2.75 -2.37
C HIS A 32 -8.03 -2.95 -0.85
N LEU A 33 -6.99 -2.39 -0.23
CA LEU A 33 -6.78 -2.50 1.22
C LEU A 33 -8.02 -2.13 2.03
N HIS A 34 -8.78 -1.12 1.59
CA HIS A 34 -10.01 -0.71 2.24
C HIS A 34 -11.01 -1.86 2.40
N HIS A 35 -11.24 -2.65 1.36
CA HIS A 35 -12.16 -3.79 1.40
C HIS A 35 -11.62 -4.94 2.26
N ILE A 36 -10.31 -5.17 2.24
CA ILE A 36 -9.68 -6.21 3.08
C ILE A 36 -9.83 -5.86 4.56
N LEU A 37 -9.68 -4.58 4.93
CA LEU A 37 -9.89 -4.11 6.30
C LEU A 37 -11.35 -4.24 6.73
N LEU A 38 -12.29 -3.89 5.86
CA LEU A 38 -13.72 -4.07 6.11
C LEU A 38 -14.10 -5.55 6.32
N GLN A 39 -13.52 -6.46 5.54
CA GLN A 39 -13.71 -7.91 5.72
C GLN A 39 -13.16 -8.41 7.06
N GLY A 40 -12.09 -7.79 7.56
CA GLY A 40 -11.51 -8.07 8.87
C GLY A 40 -12.28 -7.51 10.07
N GLY A 41 -13.43 -6.87 9.84
CA GLY A 41 -14.28 -6.30 10.90
C GLY A 41 -14.01 -4.83 11.24
N ASP A 42 -13.14 -4.14 10.50
CA ASP A 42 -13.01 -2.69 10.66
C ASP A 42 -14.26 -1.96 10.16
N ASP A 43 -14.65 -0.90 10.87
CA ASP A 43 -15.65 0.04 10.35
C ASP A 43 -15.04 0.93 9.24
N LYS A 44 -15.86 1.47 8.34
CA LYS A 44 -15.40 2.27 7.18
C LYS A 44 -14.48 3.42 7.59
N ARG A 45 -14.79 4.07 8.71
CA ARG A 45 -14.00 5.17 9.28
C ARG A 45 -12.64 4.70 9.79
N MET A 46 -12.60 3.55 10.45
CA MET A 46 -11.35 2.94 10.96
C MET A 46 -10.44 2.51 9.81
N ALA A 47 -10.99 1.90 8.77
CA ALA A 47 -10.24 1.53 7.57
C ALA A 47 -9.64 2.77 6.89
N LEU A 48 -10.41 3.85 6.75
CA LEU A 48 -9.92 5.11 6.21
C LEU A 48 -8.82 5.73 7.07
N LEU A 49 -9.01 5.78 8.40
CA LEU A 49 -8.01 6.26 9.34
C LEU A 49 -6.69 5.50 9.17
N ARG A 50 -6.71 4.17 9.19
CA ARG A 50 -5.51 3.33 9.01
C ARG A 50 -4.79 3.62 7.69
N ILE A 51 -5.53 3.76 6.60
CA ILE A 51 -4.99 4.10 5.28
C ILE A 51 -4.34 5.49 5.30
N CYS A 52 -5.00 6.48 5.88
CA CYS A 52 -4.48 7.84 6.01
C CYS A 52 -3.24 7.90 6.90
N THR A 53 -3.23 7.21 8.05
CA THR A 53 -2.07 7.17 8.95
C THR A 53 -0.87 6.52 8.26
N LEU A 54 -1.08 5.44 7.53
CA LEU A 54 -0.02 4.77 6.77
C LEU A 54 0.51 5.66 5.63
N SER A 55 -0.39 6.35 4.92
CA SER A 55 -0.02 7.31 3.86
C SER A 55 0.81 8.46 4.42
N ALA A 56 0.38 9.02 5.57
CA ALA A 56 1.09 10.09 6.25
C ALA A 56 2.47 9.63 6.74
N PHE A 57 2.57 8.41 7.27
CA PHE A 57 3.85 7.83 7.68
C PHE A 57 4.85 7.75 6.53
N PHE A 58 4.46 7.18 5.39
CA PHE A 58 5.32 7.11 4.20
C PHE A 58 5.71 8.50 3.68
N ALA A 59 4.78 9.46 3.70
CA ALA A 59 5.06 10.83 3.29
C ALA A 59 6.08 11.51 4.22
N VAL A 60 5.93 11.37 5.55
CA VAL A 60 6.86 11.94 6.54
C VAL A 60 8.24 11.32 6.40
N VAL A 61 8.34 9.99 6.28
CA VAL A 61 9.63 9.29 6.09
C VAL A 61 10.32 9.77 4.81
N GLY A 62 9.58 9.87 3.71
CA GLY A 62 10.08 10.37 2.44
C GLY A 62 10.60 11.81 2.49
N ILE A 63 9.81 12.70 3.10
CA ILE A 63 10.18 14.12 3.27
C ILE A 63 11.39 14.25 4.20
N ALA A 64 11.43 13.51 5.31
CA ALA A 64 12.53 13.54 6.26
C ALA A 64 13.86 13.10 5.62
N MET A 65 13.85 12.02 4.83
CA MET A 65 15.04 11.58 4.08
C MET A 65 15.46 12.60 3.03
N HIS A 66 14.51 13.24 2.35
CA HIS A 66 14.82 14.26 1.35
C HIS A 66 15.44 15.51 1.97
N VAL A 67 14.87 16.00 3.09
CA VAL A 67 15.42 17.16 3.84
C VAL A 67 16.78 16.86 4.45
N SER A 68 17.04 15.59 4.81
CA SER A 68 18.33 15.16 5.34
C SER A 68 19.39 14.92 4.24
N HIS A 69 19.11 15.31 2.99
CA HIS A 69 20.03 15.18 1.84
C HIS A 69 20.54 13.75 1.58
N PHE A 70 19.72 12.73 1.85
CA PHE A 70 20.04 11.37 1.42
C PHE A 70 20.09 11.28 -0.10
N GLN A 71 20.94 10.38 -0.60
CA GLN A 71 21.02 10.10 -2.03
C GLN A 71 19.67 9.55 -2.55
N ASP A 72 19.30 9.95 -3.77
CA ASP A 72 18.05 9.51 -4.41
C ASP A 72 17.92 7.99 -4.49
N VAL A 73 19.06 7.28 -4.65
CA VAL A 73 19.11 5.82 -4.65
C VAL A 73 18.66 5.25 -3.30
N THR A 74 19.14 5.80 -2.18
CA THR A 74 18.75 5.35 -0.82
C THR A 74 17.27 5.61 -0.55
N ILE A 75 16.79 6.77 -1.00
CA ILE A 75 15.39 7.19 -0.90
C ILE A 75 14.50 6.21 -1.70
N PHE A 76 14.91 5.85 -2.92
CA PHE A 76 14.22 4.87 -3.76
C PHE A 76 14.26 3.45 -3.19
N LEU A 77 15.40 3.00 -2.67
CA LEU A 77 15.53 1.66 -2.06
C LEU A 77 14.65 1.53 -0.80
N THR A 78 14.58 2.59 0.02
CA THR A 78 13.70 2.61 1.19
C THR A 78 12.23 2.54 0.79
N PHE A 79 11.86 3.26 -0.27
CA PHE A 79 10.52 3.17 -0.86
C PHE A 79 10.20 1.75 -1.35
N LEU A 80 11.11 1.12 -2.11
CA LEU A 80 10.94 -0.23 -2.63
C LEU A 80 10.82 -1.27 -1.50
N MET A 81 11.66 -1.16 -0.46
CA MET A 81 11.56 -2.00 0.72
C MET A 81 10.20 -1.83 1.41
N GLY A 82 9.74 -0.59 1.59
CA GLY A 82 8.42 -0.28 2.12
C GLY A 82 7.28 -0.88 1.29
N PHE A 83 7.41 -0.86 -0.04
CA PHE A 83 6.46 -1.48 -0.96
C PHE A 83 6.38 -3.00 -0.79
N VAL A 84 7.52 -3.68 -0.74
CA VAL A 84 7.57 -5.13 -0.51
C VAL A 84 6.94 -5.49 0.84
N LEU A 85 7.29 -4.78 1.91
CA LEU A 85 6.70 -5.00 3.24
C LEU A 85 5.19 -4.75 3.25
N TYR A 86 4.73 -3.67 2.62
CA TYR A 86 3.32 -3.37 2.46
C TYR A 86 2.58 -4.50 1.74
N THR A 87 3.05 -4.90 0.55
CA THR A 87 2.40 -5.97 -0.23
C THR A 87 2.36 -7.29 0.54
N PHE A 88 3.43 -7.65 1.25
CA PHE A 88 3.49 -8.85 2.08
C PHE A 88 2.47 -8.78 3.23
N ARG A 89 2.44 -7.66 3.96
CA ARG A 89 1.48 -7.43 5.05
C ARG A 89 0.04 -7.56 4.58
N VAL A 90 -0.32 -6.93 3.46
CA VAL A 90 -1.70 -6.99 2.99
C VAL A 90 -2.07 -8.36 2.42
N ARG A 91 -1.13 -9.08 1.77
CA ARG A 91 -1.35 -10.48 1.39
C ARG A 91 -1.58 -11.37 2.61
N HIS A 92 -0.81 -11.17 3.68
CA HIS A 92 -0.99 -11.90 4.93
C HIS A 92 -2.36 -11.61 5.57
N LEU A 93 -2.76 -10.33 5.65
CA LEU A 93 -4.10 -9.94 6.15
C LEU A 93 -5.21 -10.55 5.31
N LYS A 94 -5.09 -10.50 3.99
CA LYS A 94 -6.05 -11.11 3.06
C LYS A 94 -6.20 -12.61 3.30
N ARG A 95 -5.10 -13.33 3.56
CA ARG A 95 -5.16 -14.77 3.89
C ARG A 95 -5.85 -14.99 5.23
N LYS A 96 -5.47 -14.22 6.25
CA LYS A 96 -6.04 -14.31 7.61
C LYS A 96 -7.55 -14.08 7.66
N PHE A 97 -8.08 -13.18 6.83
CA PHE A 97 -9.51 -12.89 6.77
C PHE A 97 -10.29 -13.73 5.74
N ALA A 98 -9.59 -14.58 4.99
CA ALA A 98 -10.22 -15.55 4.07
C ALA A 98 -10.41 -16.94 4.72
N GLU A 99 -9.81 -17.16 5.88
CA GLU A 99 -10.02 -18.30 6.80
C GLU A 99 -11.18 -17.98 7.76
#